data_AF-A0A127F2X9-F1
#
_entry.id   AF-A0A127F2X9-F1
#
_cell.length_a   1.000
_cell.length_b   1.000
_cell.length_c   1.000
_cell.angle_alpha   90.00
_cell.angle_beta   90.00
_cell.angle_gamma   90.00
#
_symmetry.space_group_name_H-M   'P 1'
#
loop_
_entity.id
_entity.type
_entity.pdbx_description
1 polymer ?
#
loop_
_entity_poly.entity_id
_entity_poly.type
_entity_poly.pdbx_seq_one_letter_code
_entity_poly.pdbx_strand_id
1 'polypeptide(L)' 'MSVAMDEKPNEPGIVLTEEQLRRRRARSIAIALALGAFVVLIWAVTLVKGPAVLIRPL' A
#
# COMPACT_ATOMS: atom_id res chain seq x y z
N MET A 1 19.38 43.72 1.67
CA MET A 1 19.95 42.37 1.44
C MET A 1 18.79 41.50 0.94
N SER A 2 18.53 41.53 -0.37
CA SER A 2 17.46 40.77 -1.00
C SER A 2 17.93 39.33 -1.19
N VAL A 3 17.24 38.38 -0.58
CA VAL A 3 17.39 36.95 -0.87
C VAL A 3 16.94 36.76 -2.31
N ALA A 4 17.88 36.55 -3.22
CA ALA A 4 17.58 36.12 -4.57
C ALA A 4 16.94 34.73 -4.46
N MET A 5 15.67 34.62 -4.85
CA MET A 5 15.01 33.35 -5.05
C MET A 5 15.72 32.70 -6.24
N ASP A 6 16.41 31.59 -5.99
CA ASP A 6 17.04 30.76 -7.01
C ASP A 6 15.92 30.12 -7.84
N GLU A 7 15.48 30.81 -8.89
CA GLU A 7 14.50 30.37 -9.87
C GLU A 7 15.16 29.28 -10.72
N LYS A 8 15.36 28.11 -10.10
CA LYS A 8 15.78 26.91 -10.81
C LYS A 8 14.70 26.62 -11.84
N PRO A 9 15.02 26.63 -13.15
CA PRO A 9 14.07 26.22 -14.17
C PRO A 9 13.49 24.87 -13.74
N ASN A 10 12.17 24.74 -13.77
CA ASN A 10 11.47 23.50 -13.47
C ASN A 10 11.90 22.47 -14.54
N GLU A 11 13.05 21.82 -14.32
CA GLU A 11 13.58 20.80 -15.19
C GLU A 11 12.49 19.73 -15.32
N PRO A 12 12.07 19.37 -16.55
CA PRO A 12 11.02 18.40 -16.72
C PRO A 12 11.46 17.09 -16.07
N GLY A 13 10.87 16.80 -14.91
CA GLY A 13 11.19 15.60 -14.14
C GLY A 13 10.97 14.34 -14.97
N ILE A 14 11.64 13.25 -14.60
CA ILE A 14 11.54 11.97 -15.31
C ILE A 14 10.08 11.49 -15.30
N VAL A 15 9.39 11.66 -16.44
CA VAL A 15 8.03 11.14 -16.64
C VAL A 15 8.13 9.66 -16.96
N LEU A 16 7.39 8.84 -16.22
CA LEU A 16 7.33 7.41 -16.47
C LEU A 16 6.70 7.12 -17.83
N THR A 17 7.29 6.21 -18.58
CA THR A 17 6.66 5.68 -19.79
C THR A 17 5.36 4.96 -19.43
N GLU A 18 4.43 4.84 -20.37
CA GLU A 18 3.15 4.16 -20.12
C GLU A 18 3.35 2.70 -19.64
N GLU A 19 4.38 2.03 -20.15
CA GLU A 19 4.74 0.68 -19.72
C GLU A 19 5.19 0.63 -18.25
N GLN A 20 6.00 1.60 -17.81
CA GLN A 20 6.44 1.70 -16.42
C GLN A 20 5.26 1.98 -15.49
N LEU A 21 4.35 2.87 -15.90
CA LEU A 21 3.13 3.18 -15.14
C LEU A 21 2.21 1.95 -15.02
N ARG A 22 2.04 1.19 -16.11
CA ARG A 22 1.25 -0.04 -16.13
C ARG A 22 1.83 -1.10 -15.18
N ARG A 23 3.15 -1.30 -15.19
CA ARG A 23 3.83 -2.22 -14.25
C ARG A 23 3.66 -1.79 -12.80
N ARG A 24 3.76 -0.49 -12.50
CA ARG A 24 3.52 0.06 -11.16
C ARG A 24 2.09 -0.21 -10.71
N ARG A 25 1.09 0.05 -11.56
CA ARG A 25 -0.33 -0.22 -11.26
C ARG A 25 -0.57 -1.70 -10.97
N ALA A 26 -0.02 -2.60 -11.78
CA ALA A 26 -0.15 -4.05 -11.56
C ALA A 26 0.40 -4.49 -10.20
N ARG A 27 1.58 -3.97 -9.79
CA ARG A 27 2.16 -4.25 -8.47
C ARG A 27 1.26 -3.74 -7.33
N SER A 28 0.77 -2.50 -7.44
CA SER A 28 -0.13 -1.94 -6.43
C SER A 28 -1.42 -2.75 -6.30
N ILE A 29 -1.99 -3.22 -7.41
CA ILE A 29 -3.18 -4.08 -7.40
C ILE A 29 -2.87 -5.42 -6.71
N ALA A 30 -1.75 -6.06 -7.06
CA ALA A 30 -1.37 -7.32 -6.43
C ALA A 30 -1.21 -7.19 -4.90
N ILE A 31 -0.60 -6.10 -4.44
CA ILE A 31 -0.46 -5.81 -3.01
C ILE A 31 -1.83 -5.60 -2.36
N ALA A 32 -2.71 -4.81 -2.99
CA ALA A 32 -4.06 -4.57 -2.47
C ALA A 32 -4.87 -5.88 -2.34
N LEU A 33 -4.79 -6.75 -3.35
CA LEU A 33 -5.45 -8.05 -3.33
C LEU A 33 -4.88 -8.96 -2.23
N ALA A 34 -3.55 -9.02 -2.10
CA ALA A 34 -2.89 -9.83 -1.07
C ALA A 34 -3.26 -9.36 0.35
N LEU A 35 -3.20 -8.05 0.60
CA LEU A 35 -3.56 -7.48 1.90
C LEU A 35 -5.05 -7.67 2.21
N GLY A 36 -5.92 -7.43 1.23
CA GLY A 36 -7.36 -7.65 1.39
C GLY A 36 -7.70 -9.10 1.71
N ALA A 37 -7.12 -10.05 0.98
CA ALA A 37 -7.28 -11.48 1.25
C ALA A 37 -6.78 -11.87 2.64
N PHE A 38 -5.61 -11.36 3.05
CA PHE A 38 -5.05 -11.61 4.38
C PHE A 38 -5.98 -11.12 5.49
N VAL A 39 -6.49 -9.89 5.39
CA VAL A 39 -7.45 -9.35 6.36
C VAL A 39 -8.73 -10.20 6.45
N VAL A 40 -9.28 -10.59 5.30
CA VAL A 40 -10.48 -11.44 5.25
C VAL A 40 -10.24 -12.79 5.91
N LEU A 41 -9.07 -13.41 5.68
CA LEU A 41 -8.71 -14.68 6.31
C LEU A 41 -8.65 -14.55 7.84
N ILE A 42 -7.98 -13.52 8.35
CA ILE A 42 -7.90 -13.28 9.80
C ILE A 42 -9.29 -13.03 10.38
N TRP A 43 -10.09 -12.18 9.74
CA TRP A 43 -11.45 -11.87 10.18
C TRP A 43 -12.37 -13.10 10.18
N ALA A 44 -12.28 -13.95 9.15
CA ALA A 44 -13.03 -15.20 9.09
C ALA A 44 -12.67 -16.13 10.26
N VAL A 45 -11.38 -16.24 10.59
CA VAL A 45 -10.94 -17.00 11.78
C VAL A 45 -11.48 -16.37 13.06
N THR A 46 -11.51 -15.04 13.17
CA THR A 46 -12.10 -14.34 14.32
C THR A 46 -13.59 -14.62 14.46
N LEU A 47 -14.37 -14.68 13.37
CA LEU A 47 -15.78 -15.05 13.44
C LEU A 47 -15.98 -16.51 13.86
N VAL A 48 -15.21 -17.43 13.29
CA VAL A 48 -15.37 -18.88 13.53
C VAL A 48 -14.89 -19.28 14.92
N LYS A 49 -13.75 -18.74 15.37
CA LYS A 49 -13.13 -19.11 16.65
C LYS A 49 -13.43 -18.14 17.79
N GLY A 50 -13.79 -16.88 17.48
CA GLY A 50 -14.23 -15.90 18.47
C GLY A 50 -13.25 -15.71 19.65
N PRO A 51 -13.76 -15.28 20.81
CA PRO A 51 -13.00 -15.26 22.07
C PRO A 51 -12.73 -16.66 22.63
N ALA A 52 -13.28 -17.73 22.05
CA ALA A 52 -13.08 -19.09 22.56
C ALA A 52 -11.61 -19.54 22.50
N VAL A 53 -10.78 -18.92 21.66
CA VAL A 53 -9.31 -19.11 21.66
C VAL A 53 -8.67 -18.61 22.96
N LEU A 54 -9.31 -17.68 23.67
CA LEU A 54 -8.88 -17.16 24.97
C LEU A 54 -9.38 -18.02 26.14
N ILE A 55 -10.30 -18.97 25.90
CA ILE A 55 -10.72 -19.94 26.90
C ILE A 55 -9.67 -21.07 26.91
N ARG A 56 -8.61 -20.87 27.69
CA ARG A 56 -7.60 -21.90 27.92
C ARG A 56 -7.87 -22.57 29.27
N PRO A 57 -8.08 -23.90 29.32
CA PRO A 57 -8.07 -24.62 30.58
C PRO A 57 -6.65 -24.59 31.16
N LEU A 58 -6.55 -24.21 32.44
CA LEU A 58 -5.33 -24.31 33.26
C LEU A 58 -5.11 -25.76 33.70
#